data_AF-A0A3M0Y0Z3-F1
#
_entry.id   AF-A0A3M0Y0Z3-F1
#
_cell.length_a   1.000
_cell.length_b   1.000
_cell.length_c   1.000
_cell.angle_alpha   90.00
_cell.angle_beta   90.00
_cell.angle_gamma   90.00
#
_symmetry.space_group_name_H-M   'P 1'
#
loop_
_entity.id
_entity.type
_entity.pdbx_description
1 polymer ?
#
loop_
_entity_poly.entity_id
_entity_poly.type
_entity_poly.pdbx_seq_one_letter_code
_entity_poly.pdbx_strand_id
1 'polypeptide(L)'
;MTPAPVHVHPTTRFACRQTVCAILASVPTSHHRNPPVAACGLQWPMRSGRVSPAAKLLCAALACSVAQAKAAPDALTAQLRSWIEHLPPRRSPLADDAGRAGLKATEAWLVDTLTQMGYTPRTMPLDWTPDRLPRVPQGMRLQIRPAQEGRFTAETVPNPQPLTWRNVIVEIPGTTRPEEIVVVGAHFDSVPTTPGADDNGSGTAALLAIAQQLKGRRFDRTVQLAFYNLEEVGLVGSRAHAQQLQQRAQR
;
A
#
# COMPACT_ATOMS: atom_id res chain seq x y z
N MET A 1 20.39 27.87 30.99
CA MET A 1 19.79 27.81 29.64
C MET A 1 18.69 26.77 29.67
N THR A 2 17.44 27.22 29.70
CA THR A 2 16.24 26.38 29.61
C THR A 2 16.04 25.97 28.14
N PRO A 3 15.72 24.70 27.83
CA PRO A 3 15.36 24.32 26.48
C PRO A 3 13.98 24.87 26.14
N ALA A 4 13.84 25.42 24.93
CA ALA A 4 12.58 25.93 24.41
C ALA A 4 11.57 24.78 24.18
N PRO A 5 10.25 25.04 24.30
CA PRO A 5 9.23 24.01 24.11
C PRO A 5 9.13 23.61 22.64
N VAL A 6 9.14 22.29 22.39
CA VAL A 6 8.86 21.69 21.08
C VAL A 6 7.34 21.69 20.88
N HIS A 7 6.86 22.47 19.92
CA HIS A 7 5.45 22.42 19.50
C HIS A 7 5.26 21.31 18.46
N VAL A 8 4.63 20.21 18.89
CA VAL A 8 4.13 19.16 18.00
C VAL A 8 2.78 19.63 17.45
N HIS A 9 2.67 19.83 16.14
CA HIS A 9 1.40 20.18 15.50
C HIS A 9 0.41 19.00 15.64
N PRO A 10 -0.80 19.19 16.20
CA PRO A 10 -1.75 18.11 16.53
C PRO A 10 -2.54 17.57 15.31
N THR A 11 -2.02 17.68 14.09
CA THR A 11 -2.72 17.25 12.87
C THR A 11 -2.23 15.93 12.28
N THR A 12 -1.27 15.23 12.89
CA THR A 12 -1.02 13.81 12.57
C THR A 12 -2.14 12.93 13.16
N ARG A 13 -3.37 13.12 12.66
CA ARG A 13 -4.45 12.17 12.86
C ARG A 13 -4.18 11.00 11.92
N PHE A 14 -3.64 9.91 12.46
CA PHE A 14 -3.77 8.59 11.85
C PHE A 14 -5.26 8.22 11.81
N ALA A 15 -5.95 8.66 10.77
CA ALA A 15 -7.30 8.24 10.45
C ALA A 15 -7.24 7.50 9.11
N CYS A 16 -6.60 6.34 9.10
CA CYS A 16 -6.71 5.41 7.98
C CYS A 16 -7.73 4.36 8.42
N ARG A 17 -8.89 4.33 7.76
CA ARG A 17 -9.84 3.23 7.96
C ARG A 17 -10.00 2.36 6.72
N GLN A 18 -9.83 2.84 5.47
CA GLN A 18 -10.24 2.01 4.32
C GLN A 18 -9.52 2.22 2.98
N THR A 19 -8.56 3.15 2.79
CA THR A 19 -7.94 3.33 1.44
C THR A 19 -6.54 3.92 1.55
N VAL A 20 -5.66 3.56 0.59
CA VAL A 20 -4.25 3.99 0.46
C VAL A 20 -4.00 5.37 1.08
N CYS A 21 -3.26 5.40 2.17
CA CYS A 21 -2.97 6.62 2.92
C CYS A 21 -1.56 7.12 2.56
N ALA A 22 -1.48 8.35 2.04
CA ALA A 22 -0.22 9.09 1.95
C ALA A 22 -0.01 9.88 3.24
N ILE A 23 1.05 9.58 3.99
CA ILE A 23 1.44 10.31 5.20
C ILE A 23 2.73 11.06 4.89
N LEU A 24 2.66 12.39 4.95
CA LEU A 24 3.83 13.27 4.92
C LEU A 24 4.37 13.42 6.33
N ALA A 25 5.55 12.87 6.61
CA ALA A 25 6.34 13.22 7.78
C ALA A 25 7.38 14.27 7.34
N SER A 26 7.09 15.55 7.57
CA SER A 26 8.01 16.65 7.26
C SER A 26 8.62 17.23 8.54
N VAL A 27 9.93 17.47 8.52
CA VAL A 27 10.58 18.47 9.38
C VAL A 27 10.55 19.78 8.58
N PRO A 28 9.97 20.88 9.09
CA PRO A 28 9.72 22.05 8.28
C PRO A 28 11.01 22.83 8.03
N THR A 29 11.32 23.07 6.76
CA THR A 29 12.04 24.28 6.34
C THR A 29 11.29 24.94 5.18
N SER A 30 11.40 26.27 5.15
CA SER A 30 10.48 27.25 4.59
C SER A 30 10.31 27.28 3.06
N HIS A 31 9.11 27.72 2.67
CA HIS A 31 8.69 28.49 1.48
C HIS A 31 9.25 28.16 0.09
N HIS A 32 8.37 27.82 -0.85
CA HIS A 32 8.21 28.56 -2.11
C HIS A 32 6.91 28.19 -2.84
N ARG A 33 6.22 29.20 -3.41
CA ARG A 33 5.00 29.11 -4.23
C ARG A 33 5.39 28.89 -5.71
N ASN A 34 4.56 28.15 -6.47
CA ASN A 34 4.55 28.20 -7.94
C ASN A 34 3.10 28.39 -8.46
N PRO A 35 2.87 29.20 -9.50
CA PRO A 35 1.56 29.37 -10.15
C PRO A 35 1.39 28.50 -11.43
N PRO A 36 0.17 28.40 -12.01
CA PRO A 36 -0.16 27.50 -13.13
C PRO A 36 -0.55 28.22 -14.44
N VAL A 37 -0.31 27.64 -15.62
CA VAL A 37 -0.90 28.02 -16.95
C VAL A 37 -0.62 26.87 -17.95
N ALA A 38 -1.37 26.52 -19.01
CA ALA A 38 -2.79 26.45 -19.39
C ALA A 38 -2.85 25.61 -20.71
N ALA A 39 -4.06 25.21 -21.11
CA ALA A 39 -4.38 24.37 -22.26
C ALA A 39 -4.07 24.99 -23.63
N CYS A 40 -3.79 24.15 -24.64
CA CYS A 40 -3.70 24.54 -26.05
C CYS A 40 -4.72 23.72 -26.86
N GLY A 41 -5.71 24.41 -27.44
CA GLY A 41 -6.67 23.86 -28.39
C GLY A 41 -6.28 24.21 -29.82
N LEU A 42 -6.47 23.27 -30.75
CA LEU A 42 -6.35 23.50 -32.19
C LEU A 42 -7.48 22.74 -32.91
N GLN A 43 -8.36 23.50 -33.56
CA GLN A 43 -9.33 23.03 -34.56
C GLN A 43 -8.71 23.13 -35.96
N TRP A 44 -9.01 22.17 -36.86
CA TRP A 44 -8.60 22.20 -38.27
C TRP A 44 -9.82 22.10 -39.19
N PRO A 45 -9.94 22.92 -40.26
CA PRO A 45 -11.03 22.79 -41.24
C PRO A 45 -10.66 21.79 -42.35
N MET A 46 -11.54 20.84 -42.63
CA MET A 46 -11.41 19.89 -43.74
C MET A 46 -11.84 20.50 -45.07
N ARG A 47 -10.99 20.42 -46.11
CA ARG A 47 -11.39 20.51 -47.53
C ARG A 47 -10.93 19.26 -48.26
N SER A 48 -11.81 18.76 -49.11
CA SER A 48 -11.68 17.52 -49.91
C SER A 48 -10.53 17.59 -50.92
N GLY A 49 -9.51 16.76 -50.73
CA GLY A 49 -8.40 16.54 -51.66
C GLY A 49 -7.67 15.24 -51.31
N ARG A 50 -7.16 14.53 -52.31
CA ARG A 50 -6.50 13.22 -52.17
C ARG A 50 -5.44 13.24 -51.05
N VAL A 51 -5.62 12.39 -50.05
CA VAL A 51 -4.74 12.27 -48.88
C VAL A 51 -3.38 11.73 -49.32
N SER A 52 -2.31 12.49 -49.09
CA SER A 52 -0.94 12.09 -49.44
C SER A 52 -0.51 10.84 -48.66
N PRO A 53 0.46 10.04 -49.16
CA PRO A 53 0.99 8.89 -48.42
C PRO A 53 1.51 9.25 -47.01
N ALA A 54 2.05 10.46 -46.86
CA ALA A 54 2.51 11.00 -45.56
C ALA A 54 1.35 11.26 -44.58
N ALA A 55 0.18 11.70 -45.07
CA ALA A 55 -1.01 11.87 -44.24
C ALA A 55 -1.66 10.53 -43.84
N LYS A 56 -1.51 9.48 -44.66
CA LYS A 56 -1.89 8.09 -44.27
C LYS A 56 -0.97 7.53 -43.17
N LEU A 57 0.34 7.80 -43.25
CA LEU A 57 1.32 7.44 -42.22
C LEU A 57 1.07 8.18 -40.89
N LEU A 58 0.69 9.46 -40.95
CA LEU A 58 0.36 10.24 -39.76
C LEU A 58 -0.95 9.75 -39.10
N CYS A 59 -1.98 9.41 -39.88
CA CYS A 59 -3.20 8.76 -39.36
C CYS A 59 -2.92 7.37 -38.75
N ALA A 60 -2.02 6.58 -39.35
CA ALA A 60 -1.63 5.28 -38.79
C ALA A 60 -0.83 5.44 -37.48
N ALA A 61 0.05 6.44 -37.39
CA ALA A 61 0.79 6.76 -36.18
C ALA A 61 -0.11 7.29 -35.05
N LEU A 62 -1.11 8.11 -35.38
CA LEU A 62 -2.15 8.60 -34.45
C LEU A 62 -3.12 7.47 -34.04
N ALA A 63 -3.46 6.56 -34.95
CA ALA A 63 -4.27 5.38 -34.60
C ALA A 63 -3.48 4.42 -33.69
N CYS A 64 -2.17 4.27 -33.90
CA CYS A 64 -1.30 3.47 -33.06
C CYS A 64 -1.15 4.07 -31.65
N SER A 65 -1.02 5.40 -31.54
CA SER A 65 -0.95 6.08 -30.24
C SER A 65 -2.27 6.04 -29.47
N VAL A 66 -3.42 6.12 -30.16
CA VAL A 66 -4.75 5.96 -29.54
C VAL A 66 -5.01 4.50 -29.14
N ALA A 67 -4.60 3.52 -29.94
CA ALA A 67 -4.71 2.09 -29.59
C ALA A 67 -3.81 1.72 -28.40
N GLN A 68 -2.59 2.27 -28.33
CA GLN A 68 -1.68 2.10 -27.19
C GLN A 68 -2.21 2.79 -25.92
N ALA A 69 -2.81 3.97 -26.06
CA ALA A 69 -3.46 4.67 -24.95
C ALA A 69 -4.72 3.96 -24.44
N LYS A 70 -5.43 3.21 -25.29
CA LYS A 70 -6.60 2.40 -24.90
C LYS A 70 -6.22 1.02 -24.34
N ALA A 71 -5.10 0.45 -24.78
CA ALA A 71 -4.57 -0.81 -24.26
C ALA A 71 -3.94 -0.68 -22.85
N ALA A 72 -3.41 0.49 -22.51
CA ALA A 72 -2.75 0.73 -21.22
C ALA A 72 -3.69 0.65 -19.99
N PRO A 73 -4.92 1.22 -20.01
CA PRO A 73 -5.92 1.02 -18.95
C PRO A 73 -6.34 -0.44 -18.79
N ASP A 74 -6.51 -1.17 -19.89
CA ASP A 74 -6.97 -2.56 -19.86
C ASP A 74 -5.89 -3.49 -19.30
N ALA A 75 -4.62 -3.28 -19.68
CA ALA A 75 -3.48 -4.03 -19.17
C ALA A 75 -3.24 -3.79 -17.68
N LEU A 76 -3.27 -2.53 -17.22
CA LEU A 76 -3.13 -2.19 -15.80
C LEU A 76 -4.29 -2.78 -14.99
N THR A 77 -5.52 -2.69 -15.49
CA THR A 77 -6.70 -3.26 -14.82
C THR A 77 -6.59 -4.78 -14.69
N ALA A 78 -6.17 -5.47 -15.76
CA ALA A 78 -5.95 -6.91 -15.74
C ALA A 78 -4.86 -7.31 -14.73
N GLN A 79 -3.79 -6.53 -14.64
CA GLN A 79 -2.70 -6.78 -13.71
C GLN A 79 -3.08 -6.52 -12.25
N LEU A 80 -3.81 -5.43 -11.97
CA LEU A 80 -4.34 -5.18 -10.62
C LEU A 80 -5.26 -6.32 -10.18
N ARG A 81 -6.13 -6.79 -11.07
CA ARG A 81 -7.00 -7.93 -10.82
C ARG A 81 -6.20 -9.19 -10.52
N SER A 82 -5.17 -9.50 -11.31
CA SER A 82 -4.37 -10.72 -11.09
C SER A 82 -3.65 -10.71 -9.75
N TRP A 83 -3.19 -9.55 -9.26
CA TRP A 83 -2.65 -9.43 -7.91
C TRP A 83 -3.69 -9.60 -6.81
N ILE A 84 -4.89 -9.03 -6.98
CA ILE A 84 -5.99 -9.23 -6.02
C ILE A 84 -6.38 -10.71 -5.96
N GLU A 85 -6.47 -11.38 -7.11
CA GLU A 85 -6.80 -12.81 -7.21
C GLU A 85 -5.69 -13.72 -6.65
N HIS A 86 -4.44 -13.26 -6.64
CA HIS A 86 -3.33 -14.01 -6.03
C HIS A 86 -3.38 -14.00 -4.50
N LEU A 87 -3.98 -12.97 -3.88
CA LEU A 87 -4.08 -12.89 -2.43
C LEU A 87 -4.94 -14.05 -1.90
N PRO A 88 -4.45 -14.81 -0.91
CA PRO A 88 -5.27 -15.82 -0.24
C PRO A 88 -6.57 -15.18 0.28
N PRO A 89 -7.74 -15.79 0.01
CA PRO A 89 -9.04 -15.26 0.47
C PRO A 89 -9.19 -15.35 1.99
N ARG A 90 -8.31 -16.10 2.66
CA ARG A 90 -8.27 -16.20 4.12
C ARG A 90 -6.87 -15.79 4.56
N ARG A 91 -6.75 -14.57 5.08
CA ARG A 91 -5.47 -13.98 5.49
C ARG A 91 -5.61 -13.12 6.72
N SER A 92 -6.09 -13.74 7.79
CA SER A 92 -6.35 -13.08 9.06
C SER A 92 -5.61 -13.74 10.22
N PRO A 93 -5.07 -12.97 11.18
CA PRO A 93 -4.50 -13.54 12.41
C PRO A 93 -5.57 -14.21 13.29
N LEU A 94 -6.86 -13.84 13.13
CA LEU A 94 -7.99 -14.36 13.89
C LEU A 94 -8.75 -15.49 13.17
N ALA A 95 -8.29 -15.92 12.00
CA ALA A 95 -8.85 -17.07 11.31
C ALA A 95 -8.32 -18.39 11.90
N ASP A 96 -8.76 -19.51 11.34
CA ASP A 96 -8.14 -20.81 11.62
C ASP A 96 -6.69 -20.88 11.12
N ASP A 97 -6.06 -22.04 11.32
CA ASP A 97 -4.66 -22.24 10.95
C ASP A 97 -4.42 -22.05 9.44
N ALA A 98 -5.42 -22.38 8.60
CA ALA A 98 -5.35 -22.12 7.17
C ALA A 98 -5.37 -20.61 6.85
N GLY A 99 -6.23 -19.84 7.51
CA GLY A 99 -6.26 -18.38 7.33
C GLY A 99 -5.01 -17.67 7.87
N ARG A 100 -4.43 -18.18 8.96
CA ARG A 100 -3.13 -17.71 9.47
C ARG A 100 -1.99 -18.04 8.50
N ALA A 101 -1.98 -19.25 7.94
CA ALA A 101 -1.03 -19.66 6.92
C ALA A 101 -1.16 -18.81 5.65
N GLY A 102 -2.39 -18.47 5.25
CA GLY A 102 -2.64 -17.57 4.13
C GLY A 102 -2.06 -16.18 4.36
N LEU A 103 -2.21 -15.61 5.56
CA LEU A 103 -1.56 -14.33 5.90
C LEU A 103 -0.03 -14.40 5.82
N LYS A 104 0.55 -15.53 6.23
CA LYS A 104 1.99 -15.78 6.08
C LYS A 104 2.45 -15.96 4.64
N ALA A 105 1.65 -16.62 3.82
CA ALA A 105 1.90 -16.72 2.40
C ALA A 105 1.87 -15.34 1.74
N THR A 106 0.93 -14.45 2.12
CA THR A 106 0.89 -13.06 1.62
C THR A 106 2.15 -12.28 1.98
N GLU A 107 2.64 -12.39 3.22
CA GLU A 107 3.90 -11.75 3.66
C GLU A 107 5.08 -12.18 2.79
N ALA A 108 5.24 -13.49 2.55
CA ALA A 108 6.30 -14.03 1.71
C ALA A 108 6.15 -13.59 0.23
N TRP A 109 4.93 -13.70 -0.30
CA TRP A 109 4.63 -13.33 -1.68
C TRP A 109 4.93 -11.85 -1.97
N LEU A 110 4.60 -10.94 -1.06
CA LEU A 110 4.92 -9.52 -1.22
C LEU A 110 6.43 -9.29 -1.28
N VAL A 111 7.20 -9.95 -0.42
CA VAL A 111 8.67 -9.89 -0.44
C VAL A 111 9.21 -10.38 -1.77
N ASP A 112 8.77 -11.55 -2.23
CA ASP A 112 9.24 -12.13 -3.49
C ASP A 112 8.87 -11.26 -4.69
N THR A 113 7.63 -10.78 -4.74
CA THR A 113 7.12 -9.92 -5.82
C THR A 113 7.90 -8.61 -5.91
N LEU A 114 8.12 -7.93 -4.80
CA LEU A 114 8.89 -6.68 -4.77
C LEU A 114 10.37 -6.91 -5.08
N THR A 115 10.93 -8.06 -4.66
CA THR A 115 12.31 -8.45 -5.01
C THR A 115 12.46 -8.71 -6.51
N GLN A 116 11.51 -9.40 -7.13
CA GLN A 116 11.46 -9.59 -8.59
C GLN A 116 11.29 -8.27 -9.34
N MET A 117 10.62 -7.29 -8.75
CA MET A 117 10.56 -5.92 -9.26
C MET A 117 11.90 -5.18 -9.13
N GLY A 118 12.90 -5.72 -8.43
CA GLY A 118 14.24 -5.12 -8.26
C GLY A 118 14.37 -4.23 -7.03
N TYR A 119 13.45 -4.33 -6.07
CA TYR A 119 13.59 -3.68 -4.77
C TYR A 119 14.33 -4.59 -3.78
N THR A 120 14.74 -4.02 -2.65
CA THR A 120 15.21 -4.77 -1.47
C THR A 120 14.23 -4.52 -0.33
N PRO A 121 13.14 -5.30 -0.22
CA PRO A 121 12.13 -5.08 0.82
C PRO A 121 12.70 -5.37 2.20
N ARG A 122 12.46 -4.47 3.16
CA ARG A 122 12.70 -4.71 4.58
C ARG A 122 11.44 -5.28 5.20
N THR A 123 11.58 -6.34 5.98
CA THR A 123 10.50 -6.81 6.86
C THR A 123 10.64 -6.19 8.25
N MET A 124 9.53 -5.79 8.85
CA MET A 124 9.51 -5.22 10.20
C MET A 124 8.66 -6.12 11.11
N PRO A 125 9.26 -6.86 12.06
CA PRO A 125 8.52 -7.71 12.98
C PRO A 125 7.61 -6.90 13.90
N LEU A 126 6.44 -7.44 14.18
CA LEU A 126 5.43 -6.84 15.04
C LEU A 126 5.39 -7.56 16.39
N ASP A 127 5.49 -6.79 17.45
CA ASP A 127 5.26 -7.28 18.82
C ASP A 127 3.75 -7.35 19.08
N TRP A 128 3.13 -8.45 18.65
CA TRP A 128 1.73 -8.71 18.86
C TRP A 128 1.48 -10.18 19.13
N THR A 129 0.66 -10.45 20.14
CA THR A 129 0.19 -11.78 20.50
C THR A 129 -1.34 -11.77 20.65
N PRO A 130 -2.05 -12.84 20.24
CA PRO A 130 -3.51 -12.87 20.29
C PRO A 130 -4.13 -12.72 21.68
N ASP A 131 -3.39 -13.07 22.73
CA ASP A 131 -3.78 -12.95 24.13
C ASP A 131 -3.74 -11.51 24.67
N ARG A 132 -3.23 -10.54 23.89
CA ARG A 132 -3.39 -9.11 24.18
C ARG A 132 -4.81 -8.60 23.91
N LEU A 133 -5.65 -9.39 23.25
CA LEU A 133 -7.06 -9.04 23.06
C LEU A 133 -7.83 -9.16 24.39
N PRO A 134 -8.74 -8.21 24.70
CA PRO A 134 -9.53 -8.29 25.93
C PRO A 134 -10.26 -9.64 26.03
N ARG A 135 -10.20 -10.27 27.21
CA ARG A 135 -10.90 -11.53 27.54
C ARG A 135 -10.36 -12.80 26.87
N VAL A 136 -9.16 -12.76 26.28
CA VAL A 136 -8.45 -13.97 25.81
C VAL A 136 -7.45 -14.42 26.89
N PRO A 137 -7.57 -15.64 27.47
CA PRO A 137 -6.61 -16.15 28.43
C PRO A 137 -5.20 -16.33 27.84
N GLN A 138 -4.19 -16.31 28.71
CA GLN A 138 -2.80 -16.55 28.31
C GLN A 138 -2.67 -17.92 27.59
N GLY A 139 -1.92 -17.94 26.49
CA GLY A 139 -1.72 -19.15 25.69
C GLY A 139 -2.91 -19.55 24.81
N MET A 140 -3.99 -18.76 24.83
CA MET A 140 -5.14 -18.91 23.95
C MET A 140 -5.16 -17.83 22.86
N ARG A 141 -6.03 -18.00 21.87
CA ARG A 141 -6.34 -17.00 20.84
C ARG A 141 -7.83 -16.99 20.55
N LEU A 142 -8.33 -15.84 20.12
CA LEU A 142 -9.65 -15.76 19.52
C LEU A 142 -9.58 -16.32 18.09
N GLN A 143 -10.50 -17.20 17.76
CA GLN A 143 -10.71 -17.69 16.41
C GLN A 143 -12.13 -17.38 15.97
N ILE A 144 -12.27 -16.62 14.88
CA ILE A 144 -13.54 -16.24 14.31
C ILE A 144 -13.82 -17.13 13.11
N ARG A 145 -15.04 -17.67 13.04
CA ARG A 145 -15.50 -18.49 11.94
C ARG A 145 -16.78 -17.92 11.34
N PRO A 146 -16.97 -18.07 10.02
CA PRO A 146 -18.29 -17.87 9.42
C PRO A 146 -19.31 -18.84 9.99
N ALA A 147 -20.50 -18.33 10.27
CA ALA A 147 -21.69 -19.10 10.62
C ALA A 147 -22.77 -18.90 9.54
N GLN A 148 -23.92 -19.55 9.71
CA GLN A 148 -25.04 -19.43 8.78
C GLN A 148 -25.62 -18.00 8.78
N GLU A 149 -26.24 -17.61 7.66
CA GLU A 149 -27.00 -16.35 7.52
C GLU A 149 -26.19 -15.07 7.78
N GLY A 150 -24.91 -15.03 7.38
CA GLY A 150 -24.06 -13.85 7.56
C GLY A 150 -23.67 -13.56 9.01
N ARG A 151 -23.86 -14.53 9.90
CA ARG A 151 -23.39 -14.48 11.29
C ARG A 151 -21.96 -15.00 11.39
N PHE A 152 -21.31 -14.68 12.51
CA PHE A 152 -19.98 -15.16 12.83
C PHE A 152 -19.97 -15.71 14.25
N THR A 153 -19.20 -16.78 14.48
CA THR A 153 -18.90 -17.27 15.82
C THR A 153 -17.48 -16.91 16.18
N ALA A 154 -17.23 -16.69 17.46
CA ALA A 154 -15.90 -16.45 17.98
C ALA A 154 -15.68 -17.40 19.16
N GLU A 155 -14.61 -18.18 19.09
CA GLU A 155 -14.23 -19.17 20.09
C GLU A 155 -12.81 -18.91 20.58
N THR A 156 -12.55 -19.18 21.85
CA THR A 156 -11.20 -19.16 22.41
C THR A 156 -10.59 -20.53 22.21
N VAL A 157 -9.48 -20.60 21.47
CA VAL A 157 -8.77 -21.85 21.13
C VAL A 157 -7.32 -21.78 21.60
N PRO A 158 -6.64 -22.92 21.82
CA PRO A 158 -5.21 -22.92 22.12
C PRO A 158 -4.40 -22.20 21.03
N ASN A 159 -3.33 -21.51 21.43
CA ASN A 159 -2.37 -20.86 20.54
C ASN A 159 -1.03 -21.61 20.54
N PRO A 160 -0.92 -22.77 19.89
CA PRO A 160 0.24 -23.66 20.02
C PRO A 160 1.51 -23.14 19.34
N GLN A 161 1.43 -22.10 18.50
CA GLN A 161 2.56 -21.54 17.77
C GLN A 161 2.40 -20.01 17.63
N PRO A 162 3.05 -19.19 18.47
CA PRO A 162 3.08 -17.74 18.26
C PRO A 162 3.81 -17.44 16.95
N LEU A 163 3.08 -16.98 15.94
CA LEU A 163 3.66 -16.52 14.69
C LEU A 163 4.12 -15.07 14.85
N THR A 164 5.35 -14.78 14.44
CA THR A 164 5.84 -13.40 14.35
C THR A 164 5.30 -12.76 13.08
N TRP A 165 4.35 -11.84 13.16
CA TRP A 165 3.83 -11.09 12.00
C TRP A 165 4.78 -9.97 11.58
N ARG A 166 4.77 -9.60 10.30
CA ARG A 166 5.66 -8.54 9.79
C ARG A 166 4.93 -7.59 8.84
N ASN A 167 5.30 -6.32 8.87
CA ASN A 167 5.08 -5.42 7.74
C ASN A 167 6.16 -5.66 6.67
N VAL A 168 5.85 -5.32 5.43
CA VAL A 168 6.82 -5.30 4.32
C VAL A 168 6.97 -3.86 3.83
N ILE A 169 8.19 -3.33 3.83
CA ILE A 169 8.46 -1.91 3.53
C ILE A 169 9.55 -1.85 2.46
N VAL A 170 9.28 -1.10 1.40
CA VAL A 170 10.27 -0.71 0.39
C VAL A 170 10.63 0.74 0.61
N GLU A 171 11.93 1.04 0.64
CA GLU A 171 12.46 2.40 0.73
C GLU A 171 13.16 2.77 -0.59
N ILE A 172 12.77 3.89 -1.17
CA ILE A 172 13.41 4.52 -2.33
C ILE A 172 14.13 5.77 -1.79
N PRO A 173 15.46 5.74 -1.64
CA PRO A 173 16.20 6.84 -1.02
C PRO A 173 16.05 8.16 -1.79
N GLY A 174 15.83 9.24 -1.04
CA GLY A 174 15.87 10.60 -1.57
C GLY A 174 17.29 11.03 -1.97
N THR A 175 17.41 12.03 -2.84
CA THR A 175 18.69 12.57 -3.30
C THR A 175 19.13 13.80 -2.52
N THR A 176 18.25 14.80 -2.39
CA THR A 176 18.59 16.11 -1.81
C THR A 176 18.10 16.27 -0.38
N ARG A 177 17.04 15.56 0.00
CA ARG A 177 16.39 15.57 1.32
C ARG A 177 16.05 14.15 1.77
N PRO A 178 17.03 13.24 1.87
CA PRO A 178 16.79 11.83 2.21
C PRO A 178 16.16 11.62 3.61
N GLU A 179 16.25 12.61 4.49
CA GLU A 179 15.65 12.64 5.83
C GLU A 179 14.14 12.96 5.83
N GLU A 180 13.64 13.62 4.78
CA GLU A 180 12.19 13.85 4.60
C GLU A 180 11.57 12.60 3.95
N ILE A 181 10.60 11.98 4.63
CA ILE A 181 10.02 10.69 4.22
C ILE A 181 8.55 10.86 3.83
N VAL A 182 8.22 10.45 2.61
CA VAL A 182 6.84 10.29 2.13
C VAL A 182 6.45 8.82 2.25
N VAL A 183 5.47 8.52 3.08
CA VAL A 183 4.98 7.14 3.24
C VAL A 183 3.68 6.98 2.46
N VAL A 184 3.61 5.95 1.62
CA VAL A 184 2.37 5.50 0.97
C VAL A 184 2.12 4.07 1.45
N GLY A 185 0.95 3.80 2.01
CA GLY A 185 0.69 2.48 2.58
C GLY A 185 -0.71 1.93 2.36
N ALA A 186 -0.80 0.61 2.43
CA ALA A 186 -2.01 -0.21 2.40
C ALA A 186 -1.80 -1.40 3.34
N HIS A 187 -2.87 -1.97 3.91
CA HIS A 187 -2.75 -3.23 4.65
C HIS A 187 -3.11 -4.41 3.76
N PHE A 188 -2.55 -5.57 4.08
CA PHE A 188 -2.75 -6.79 3.31
C PHE A 188 -3.41 -7.92 4.12
N ASP A 189 -3.59 -7.76 5.44
CA ASP A 189 -4.47 -8.64 6.20
C ASP A 189 -5.94 -8.37 5.88
N SER A 190 -6.80 -9.31 6.25
CA SER A 190 -8.25 -9.19 6.16
C SER A 190 -8.92 -9.68 7.44
N VAL A 191 -10.22 -9.43 7.58
CA VAL A 191 -11.04 -10.15 8.56
C VAL A 191 -11.22 -11.64 8.18
N PRO A 192 -11.46 -12.55 9.15
CA PRO A 192 -11.56 -13.99 8.91
C PRO A 192 -12.72 -14.44 7.99
N THR A 193 -13.67 -13.55 7.75
CA THR A 193 -15.00 -13.87 7.21
C THR A 193 -15.22 -13.35 5.80
N THR A 194 -14.26 -12.61 5.25
CA THR A 194 -14.34 -12.04 3.90
C THR A 194 -13.06 -12.34 3.13
N PRO A 195 -13.14 -12.44 1.78
CA PRO A 195 -11.96 -12.52 0.93
C PRO A 195 -11.10 -11.26 0.93
N GLY A 196 -11.59 -10.13 1.48
CA GLY A 196 -10.86 -8.87 1.54
C GLY A 196 -10.39 -8.31 0.20
N ALA A 197 -11.12 -8.53 -0.90
CA ALA A 197 -10.68 -8.08 -2.23
C ALA A 197 -10.58 -6.55 -2.29
N ASP A 198 -11.59 -5.84 -1.78
CA ASP A 198 -11.57 -4.38 -1.69
C ASP A 198 -10.92 -3.89 -0.38
N ASP A 199 -11.17 -4.58 0.74
CA ASP A 199 -10.60 -4.28 2.05
C ASP A 199 -9.59 -5.36 2.48
N ASN A 200 -8.28 -5.21 2.22
CA ASN A 200 -7.65 -4.13 1.45
C ASN A 200 -6.73 -4.67 0.34
N GLY A 201 -7.23 -5.70 -0.35
CA GLY A 201 -6.55 -6.27 -1.51
C GLY A 201 -6.35 -5.26 -2.64
N SER A 202 -7.33 -4.38 -2.87
CA SER A 202 -7.29 -3.34 -3.90
C SER A 202 -6.19 -2.31 -3.61
N GLY A 203 -6.04 -1.86 -2.35
CA GLY A 203 -4.95 -0.97 -1.95
C GLY A 203 -3.59 -1.65 -2.00
N THR A 204 -3.50 -2.93 -1.63
CA THR A 204 -2.27 -3.73 -1.78
C THR A 204 -1.84 -3.81 -3.24
N ALA A 205 -2.77 -4.12 -4.15
CA ALA A 205 -2.51 -4.16 -5.59
C ALA A 205 -2.14 -2.78 -6.16
N ALA A 206 -2.81 -1.72 -5.72
CA ALA A 206 -2.48 -0.35 -6.09
C ALA A 206 -1.06 0.02 -5.65
N LEU A 207 -0.63 -0.38 -4.46
CA LEU A 207 0.71 -0.12 -3.96
C LEU A 207 1.79 -0.88 -4.74
N LEU A 208 1.50 -2.10 -5.21
CA LEU A 208 2.36 -2.84 -6.15
C LEU A 208 2.46 -2.13 -7.52
N ALA A 209 1.35 -1.60 -8.04
CA ALA A 209 1.36 -0.82 -9.27
C ALA A 209 2.21 0.44 -9.13
N ILE A 210 2.08 1.16 -8.00
CA ILE A 210 2.93 2.30 -7.67
C ILE A 210 4.40 1.85 -7.63
N ALA A 211 4.72 0.75 -6.95
CA ALA A 211 6.08 0.22 -6.90
C ALA A 211 6.66 -0.01 -8.31
N GLN A 212 5.90 -0.58 -9.23
CA GLN A 212 6.36 -0.74 -10.62
C GLN A 212 6.62 0.58 -11.31
N GLN A 213 5.73 1.58 -11.14
CA GLN A 213 5.88 2.88 -11.79
C GLN A 213 7.04 3.72 -11.22
N LEU A 214 7.41 3.51 -9.95
CA LEU A 214 8.51 4.23 -9.31
C LEU A 214 9.89 3.60 -9.57
N LYS A 215 9.96 2.41 -10.17
CA LYS A 215 11.23 1.71 -10.40
C LYS A 215 12.19 2.57 -11.21
N GLY A 216 13.41 2.74 -10.70
CA GLY A 216 14.48 3.50 -11.35
C GLY A 216 14.33 5.02 -11.29
N ARG A 217 13.24 5.54 -10.70
CA ARG A 217 13.05 6.98 -10.50
C ARG A 217 13.83 7.47 -9.30
N ARG A 218 14.22 8.74 -9.33
CA ARG A 218 14.85 9.47 -8.23
C ARG A 218 13.94 10.59 -7.76
N PHE A 219 13.94 10.82 -6.45
CA PHE A 219 13.13 11.83 -5.80
C PHE A 219 14.02 12.65 -4.88
N ASP A 220 13.66 13.91 -4.62
CA ASP A 220 14.33 14.70 -3.59
C ASP A 220 14.23 14.04 -2.21
N ARG A 221 13.05 13.53 -1.91
CA ARG A 221 12.67 12.93 -0.63
C ARG A 221 12.71 11.42 -0.70
N THR A 222 12.92 10.78 0.44
CA THR A 222 12.77 9.33 0.55
C THR A 222 11.30 8.96 0.42
N VAL A 223 11.00 7.96 -0.42
CA VAL A 223 9.65 7.41 -0.56
C VAL A 223 9.63 6.02 0.05
N GLN A 224 8.69 5.77 0.96
CA GLN A 224 8.44 4.45 1.52
C GLN A 224 7.10 3.91 1.05
N LEU A 225 7.12 2.71 0.48
CA LEU A 225 5.92 1.93 0.18
C LEU A 225 5.76 0.90 1.30
N ALA A 226 4.73 1.07 2.13
CA ALA A 226 4.53 0.29 3.34
C ALA A 226 3.28 -0.59 3.25
N PHE A 227 3.51 -1.90 3.18
CA PHE A 227 2.49 -2.93 3.26
C PHE A 227 2.33 -3.34 4.72
N TYR A 228 1.23 -2.89 5.33
CA TYR A 228 0.94 -3.08 6.75
C TYR A 228 0.23 -4.41 7.00
N ASN A 229 0.62 -5.05 8.09
CA ASN A 229 -0.04 -6.24 8.61
C ASN A 229 -0.79 -5.87 9.90
N LEU A 230 -1.73 -6.72 10.30
CA LEU A 230 -2.48 -6.59 11.55
C LEU A 230 -3.20 -5.24 11.68
N GLU A 231 -3.74 -4.71 10.58
CA GLU A 231 -4.60 -3.53 10.62
C GLU A 231 -5.92 -3.86 11.35
N GLU A 232 -6.48 -5.01 11.02
CA GLU A 232 -7.85 -5.42 11.40
C GLU A 232 -7.97 -5.71 12.90
N VAL A 233 -6.83 -5.96 13.55
CA VAL A 233 -6.72 -6.20 15.00
C VAL A 233 -6.28 -4.95 15.77
N GLY A 234 -6.34 -3.77 15.14
CA GLY A 234 -6.17 -2.48 15.81
C GLY A 234 -4.94 -1.69 15.35
N LEU A 235 -4.72 -1.57 14.04
CA LEU A 235 -3.68 -0.74 13.42
C LEU A 235 -2.26 -1.10 13.90
N VAL A 236 -2.01 -2.36 14.25
CA VAL A 236 -0.78 -2.78 14.93
C VAL A 236 0.44 -2.50 14.05
N GLY A 237 0.39 -2.88 12.78
CA GLY A 237 1.47 -2.66 11.83
C GLY A 237 1.80 -1.19 11.62
N SER A 238 0.79 -0.36 11.35
CA SER A 238 1.01 1.06 11.05
C SER A 238 1.42 1.85 12.29
N ARG A 239 0.89 1.55 13.48
CA ARG A 239 1.32 2.15 14.75
C ARG A 239 2.78 1.85 15.07
N ALA A 240 3.20 0.60 14.91
CA ALA A 240 4.60 0.21 15.12
C ALA A 240 5.54 0.97 14.17
N HIS A 241 5.15 1.10 12.90
CA HIS A 241 5.95 1.83 11.92
C HIS A 241 6.02 3.33 12.22
N ALA A 242 4.90 3.94 12.60
CA ALA A 242 4.83 5.35 12.99
C ALA A 242 5.76 5.65 14.18
N GLN A 243 5.76 4.78 15.20
CA GLN A 243 6.66 4.89 16.34
C GLN A 243 8.14 4.77 15.92
N GLN A 244 8.47 3.83 15.02
CA GLN A 244 9.82 3.70 14.48
C GLN A 244 10.28 4.99 13.76
N LEU A 245 9.42 5.58 12.94
CA LEU A 245 9.73 6.83 12.23
C LEU A 245 9.88 8.03 13.19
N GLN A 246 9.04 8.11 14.22
CA GLN A 246 9.16 9.16 15.24
C GLN A 246 10.48 9.06 16.00
N GLN A 247 10.89 7.85 16.37
CA GLN A 247 12.19 7.62 17.01
C GLN A 247 13.37 7.96 16.08
N ARG A 248 13.26 7.67 14.78
CA ARG A 248 14.27 8.04 13.79
C ARG A 248 14.41 9.56 13.68
N ALA A 249 13.31 10.31 13.73
CA ALA A 249 13.31 11.77 13.65
C ALA A 249 13.86 12.47 14.91
N GLN A 250 13.96 11.76 16.04
CA GLN A 250 14.50 12.27 17.30
C GLN A 250 16.00 12.01 17.49
N ARG A 251 16.63 11.25 16.59
CA ARG A 251 18.07 10.96 16.58
C ARG A 251 18.79 11.97 15.71
#